data_AF-A0A950IXB7-F1
#
_entry.id   AF-A0A950IXB7-F1
#
_cell.length_a   1.000
_cell.length_b   1.000
_cell.length_c   1.000
_cell.angle_alpha   90.00
_cell.angle_beta   90.00
_cell.angle_gamma   90.00
#
_symmetry.space_group_name_H-M   'P 1'
#
loop_
_entity.id
_entity.type
_entity.pdbx_description
1 polymer ?
#
loop_
_entity_poly.entity_id
_entity_poly.type
_entity_poly.pdbx_seq_one_letter_code
_entity_poly.pdbx_strand_id
1 'polypeptide(L)'
;MARGWESKSVEEQVSQGRPANQSAPDPKQQAAAARAEAQRRRQGLELQRERILDERTSNPHRRAALEAALAQVEEQLSKIQ
;
A
#
# COMPACT_ATOMS: atom_id res chain seq x y z
N MET A 1 11.76 29.16 3.14
CA MET A 1 12.41 27.96 3.71
C MET A 1 11.36 26.87 3.86
N ALA A 2 11.53 25.77 3.14
CA ALA A 2 11.04 24.40 3.43
C ALA A 2 9.55 24.19 3.78
N ARG A 3 8.72 23.39 3.09
CA ARG A 3 8.78 22.52 1.90
C ARG A 3 7.30 22.40 1.49
N GLY A 4 6.90 22.87 0.31
CA GLY A 4 6.71 21.97 -0.82
C GLY A 4 5.62 20.94 -0.54
N TRP A 5 4.34 21.35 -0.65
CA TRP A 5 3.21 20.43 -0.81
C TRP A 5 3.37 19.67 -2.14
N GLU A 6 4.24 18.66 -2.15
CA GLU A 6 4.39 17.69 -3.24
C GLU A 6 3.32 16.59 -3.17
N SER A 7 2.12 16.90 -2.67
CA SER A 7 0.94 16.03 -2.76
C SER A 7 0.09 16.30 -4.02
N LYS A 8 0.52 17.21 -4.90
CA LYS A 8 -0.28 17.62 -6.07
C LYS A 8 0.03 16.86 -7.37
N SER A 9 0.89 15.84 -7.37
CA SER A 9 1.29 15.16 -8.62
C SER A 9 0.82 13.73 -8.82
N VAL A 10 -0.02 13.17 -7.94
CA VAL A 10 -0.47 11.76 -8.08
C VAL A 10 -1.91 11.63 -8.59
N GLU A 11 -2.78 12.62 -8.38
CA GLU A 11 -4.17 12.56 -8.85
C GLU A 11 -4.37 13.06 -10.30
N GLU A 12 -3.47 13.92 -10.80
CA GLU A 12 -3.69 14.65 -12.06
C GLU A 12 -3.32 13.83 -13.32
N GLN A 13 -2.60 12.71 -13.15
CA GLN A 13 -2.20 11.84 -14.26
C GLN A 13 -3.30 10.86 -14.70
N VAL A 14 -4.40 10.75 -13.97
CA VAL A 14 -5.53 9.82 -14.27
C VAL A 14 -6.63 10.50 -15.10
N SER A 15 -6.63 11.83 -15.23
CA SER A 15 -7.78 12.57 -15.78
C SER A 15 -7.72 12.89 -17.29
N GLN A 16 -6.57 12.78 -17.97
CA GLN A 16 -6.43 13.24 -19.36
C GLN A 16 -6.51 12.12 -20.43
N GLY A 17 -7.49 11.22 -20.33
CA GLY A 17 -7.56 10.09 -21.27
C GLY A 17 -8.89 9.38 -21.41
N ARG A 18 -10.03 10.08 -21.40
CA ARG A 18 -11.33 9.44 -21.68
C ARG A 18 -12.10 10.14 -22.81
N PRO A 19 -11.91 9.76 -24.08
CA PRO A 19 -12.99 9.87 -25.04
C PRO A 19 -14.06 8.84 -24.68
N ALA A 20 -15.32 9.29 -24.74
CA ALA A 20 -16.50 8.49 -24.51
C ALA A 20 -16.58 7.31 -25.50
N ASN A 21 -16.31 6.09 -25.03
CA ASN A 21 -16.89 4.90 -25.63
C ASN A 21 -17.02 3.80 -24.59
N GLN A 22 -18.19 3.18 -24.51
CA GLN A 22 -18.55 2.12 -23.56
C GLN A 22 -17.96 0.78 -24.01
N SER A 23 -16.64 0.73 -24.16
CA SER A 23 -15.91 -0.49 -24.50
C SER A 23 -15.29 -1.04 -23.21
N ALA A 24 -15.36 -2.37 -23.02
CA ALA A 24 -14.75 -3.05 -21.89
C ALA A 24 -13.30 -2.56 -21.69
N PRO A 25 -12.85 -2.35 -20.43
CA PRO A 25 -11.54 -1.77 -20.17
C PRO A 25 -10.45 -2.59 -20.84
N ASP A 26 -9.50 -1.91 -21.50
CA ASP A 26 -8.41 -2.56 -22.21
C ASP A 26 -7.66 -3.50 -21.24
N PRO A 27 -7.34 -4.75 -21.61
CA PRO A 27 -6.60 -5.67 -20.75
C PRO A 27 -5.30 -5.06 -20.21
N LYS A 28 -4.67 -4.12 -20.93
CA LYS A 28 -3.50 -3.37 -20.45
C LYS A 28 -3.85 -2.42 -19.30
N GLN A 29 -5.00 -1.75 -19.35
CA GLN A 29 -5.49 -0.89 -18.28
C GLN A 29 -5.88 -1.70 -17.04
N GLN A 30 -6.51 -2.87 -17.23
CA GLN A 30 -6.83 -3.78 -16.12
C GLN A 30 -5.57 -4.30 -15.43
N ALA A 31 -4.56 -4.71 -16.21
CA ALA A 31 -3.27 -5.14 -15.66
C ALA A 31 -2.53 -4.02 -14.92
N ALA A 32 -2.59 -2.79 -15.42
CA ALA A 32 -2.02 -1.63 -14.74
C ALA A 32 -2.74 -1.33 -13.41
N ALA A 33 -4.08 -1.40 -13.38
CA ALA A 33 -4.87 -1.22 -12.17
C ALA A 33 -4.57 -2.29 -11.11
N ALA A 34 -4.48 -3.56 -11.51
CA ALA A 34 -4.12 -4.67 -10.61
C ALA A 34 -2.72 -4.50 -10.00
N ARG A 35 -1.74 -4.07 -10.80
CA ARG A 35 -0.38 -3.74 -10.31
C ARG A 35 -0.40 -2.59 -9.31
N ALA A 36 -1.15 -1.54 -9.61
CA ALA A 36 -1.29 -0.38 -8.72
C ALA A 36 -1.95 -0.77 -7.38
N GLU A 37 -2.96 -1.65 -7.41
CA GLU A 37 -3.57 -2.20 -6.20
C GLU A 37 -2.59 -3.04 -5.38
N ALA A 38 -1.85 -3.95 -6.01
CA ALA A 38 -0.84 -4.75 -5.34
C ALA A 38 0.22 -3.86 -4.66
N GLN A 39 0.66 -2.80 -5.36
CA GLN A 39 1.62 -1.85 -4.80
C GLN A 39 1.06 -1.09 -3.58
N ARG A 40 -0.20 -0.61 -3.65
CA ARG A 40 -0.84 0.06 -2.51
C ARG A 40 -0.99 -0.88 -1.31
N ARG A 41 -1.37 -2.13 -1.55
CA ARG A 41 -1.48 -3.16 -0.49
C ARG A 41 -0.12 -3.42 0.15
N ARG A 42 0.93 -3.58 -0.67
CA ARG A 42 2.31 -3.76 -0.20
C ARG A 42 2.76 -2.59 0.68
N GLN A 43 2.56 -1.36 0.22
CA GLN A 43 2.90 -0.15 0.98
C GLN A 43 2.17 -0.09 2.32
N GLY A 44 0.87 -0.43 2.36
CA GLY A 44 0.10 -0.47 3.60
C GLY A 44 0.65 -1.49 4.62
N LEU A 45 1.05 -2.67 4.13
CA LEU A 45 1.66 -3.70 4.98
C LEU A 45 3.07 -3.31 5.46
N GLU A 46 3.87 -2.65 4.63
CA GLU A 46 5.18 -2.12 5.03
C GLU A 46 5.05 -1.09 6.15
N LEU A 47 4.10 -0.15 6.03
CA LEU A 47 3.82 0.82 7.10
C LEU A 47 3.34 0.15 8.39
N GLN A 48 2.52 -0.89 8.28
CA GLN A 48 2.08 -1.65 9.44
C GLN A 48 3.25 -2.38 10.12
N ARG A 49 4.15 -2.96 9.34
CA ARG A 49 5.37 -3.62 9.83
C ARG A 49 6.25 -2.63 10.60
N GLU A 50 6.53 -1.46 10.03
CA GLU A 50 7.33 -0.42 10.68
C GLU A 50 6.70 0.02 12.01
N ARG A 51 5.38 0.27 12.03
CA ARG A 51 4.67 0.65 13.25
C ARG A 51 4.77 -0.41 14.36
N ILE A 52 4.70 -1.70 14.00
CA ILE A 52 4.83 -2.80 14.97
C ILE A 52 6.26 -2.86 15.53
N LEU A 53 7.27 -2.69 14.67
CA LEU A 53 8.69 -2.72 15.07
C LEU A 53 9.08 -1.52 15.94
N ASP A 54 8.45 -0.36 15.72
CA ASP A 54 8.68 0.84 16.52
C ASP A 54 8.00 0.79 17.91
N GLU A 55 7.02 -0.09 18.11
CA GLU A 55 6.33 -0.21 19.39
C GLU A 55 7.22 -0.85 20.48
N ARG A 56 7.43 -0.12 21.57
CA ARG A 56 8.13 -0.61 22.77
C ARG A 56 7.14 -0.91 23.89
N THR A 57 7.21 -2.13 24.44
CA THR A 57 6.38 -2.53 25.57
C THR A 57 7.15 -3.40 26.58
N SER A 58 6.87 -3.16 27.86
CA SER A 58 7.32 -3.98 28.99
C SER A 58 6.34 -5.11 29.34
N ASN A 59 5.13 -5.10 28.79
CA ASN A 59 4.11 -6.12 29.06
C ASN A 59 4.37 -7.36 28.18
N PRO A 60 4.59 -8.55 28.78
CA PRO A 60 4.88 -9.77 28.03
C PRO A 60 3.73 -10.21 27.11
N HIS A 61 2.47 -10.04 27.52
CA HIS A 61 1.32 -10.37 26.68
C HIS A 61 1.23 -9.45 25.46
N ARG A 62 1.50 -8.16 25.64
CA ARG A 62 1.51 -7.21 24.52
C ARG A 62 2.66 -7.50 23.56
N ARG A 63 3.84 -7.88 24.06
CA ARG A 63 4.97 -8.32 23.23
C ARG A 63 4.60 -9.52 22.37
N ALA A 64 4.03 -10.57 22.95
CA ALA A 64 3.61 -11.75 22.21
C ALA A 64 2.57 -11.41 21.12
N ALA A 65 1.64 -10.50 21.41
CA ALA A 65 0.67 -10.03 20.42
C ALA A 65 1.34 -9.27 19.26
N LEU A 66 2.33 -8.42 19.53
CA LEU A 66 3.08 -7.70 18.51
C LEU A 66 3.91 -8.64 17.64
N GLU A 67 4.54 -9.65 18.22
CA GLU A 67 5.29 -10.69 17.48
C GLU A 67 4.37 -11.49 16.56
N ALA A 68 3.19 -11.91 17.04
CA ALA A 68 2.21 -12.60 16.21
C ALA A 68 1.67 -11.72 15.07
N ALA A 69 1.38 -10.43 15.36
CA ALA A 69 0.96 -9.48 14.36
C ALA A 69 2.05 -9.23 13.30
N LEU A 70 3.33 -9.15 13.71
CA LEU A 70 4.46 -9.00 12.81
C LEU A 70 4.57 -10.20 11.86
N ALA A 71 4.49 -11.43 12.40
CA ALA A 71 4.55 -12.65 11.61
C ALA A 71 3.43 -12.71 10.56
N GLN A 72 2.22 -12.31 10.94
CA GLN A 72 1.07 -12.24 10.01
C GLN A 72 1.32 -11.23 8.87
N VAL A 73 1.85 -10.04 9.18
CA VAL A 73 2.15 -9.01 8.18
C VAL A 73 3.25 -9.49 7.22
N GLU A 74 4.28 -10.15 7.73
CA GLU A 74 5.36 -10.71 6.90
C GLU A 74 4.86 -11.84 6.00
N GLU A 75 3.94 -12.68 6.48
CA GLU A 75 3.26 -13.71 5.66
C GLU A 75 2.39 -13.08 4.55
N GLN A 76 1.72 -11.96 4.83
CA GLN A 76 0.93 -11.25 3.81
C GLN A 76 1.83 -10.57 2.78
N LEU A 77 2.96 -10.02 3.19
CA LEU A 77 3.94 -9.42 2.30
C LEU A 77 4.54 -10.46 1.34
N SER A 78 4.87 -11.66 1.81
CA SER A 78 5.43 -12.72 0.97
C SER A 78 4.47 -13.22 -0.12
N LYS A 79 3.15 -13.10 0.10
CA LYS A 79 2.11 -13.46 -0.87
C LYS A 79 1.88 -12.41 -1.97
N ILE A 80 2.36 -11.18 -1.76
CA ILE A 80 2.16 -10.05 -2.69
C ILE A 80 3.43 -9.76 -3.50
N GLN A 81 4.58 -10.36 -3.11
CA GLN A 81 5.87 -10.23 -3.79
C GLN A 81 5.91 -10.97 -5.15
#